data_AF-A0A368FSZ2-F1
#
_entry.id   AF-A0A368FSZ2-F1
#
_cell.length_a   1.000
_cell.length_b   1.000
_cell.length_c   1.000
_cell.angle_alpha   90.00
_cell.angle_beta   90.00
_cell.angle_gamma   90.00
#
_symmetry.space_group_name_H-M   'P 1'
#
loop_
_entity.id
_entity.type
_entity.pdbx_description
1 polymer ?
#
loop_
_entity_poly.entity_id
_entity_poly.type
_entity_poly.pdbx_seq_one_letter_code
_entity_poly.pdbx_strand_id
1 'polypeptide(L)'
;ISGSTPDKCHSFNFDHSYWSYCRDDAHFASQTQVYQDLGVEMLEHAFEGYNVCIFAYGQTGGGKSYTMMGKPGDENEMGIIPRLCNDLFARVAENNDENVHYSVEVSYMEIYCERVKDLLNPNSGGNLRVREHPLLGPYVDDLTKMAVCSYQDICNLMDEGNKARTVAATNMNSTSSRSHAVFTIVLTQKRHCPDANLDTEKVSKISLVDLAGSERATSTGAEGQRLKEGANINKSLTTLGLVISKLAEEANKKGKRGKGVIPYRDSVLTWLLRENLGGNSKTAMIAALSPADINFDETLSTLRYADRAKQIVCQAVVNEDPNAKLIRELKEEVNKLRGILEEKGIDITADALKTSQSGRPRQLYSARDHDTIEQLKASEKLIAELHETWEEKLRKTEEIRRQREEELREMGLATAEDGSTLGVFSPKKLPHLVNLNEDPLMSECLLYYLKEGITR
;
A
#
# COMPACT_ATOMS: atom_id res chain seq x y z
N ILE A 1 34.17 -20.64 38.94
CA ILE A 1 34.60 -19.36 38.31
C ILE A 1 34.15 -19.41 36.86
N SER A 2 32.84 -19.23 36.64
CA SER A 2 32.27 -19.05 35.30
C SER A 2 32.31 -17.56 35.03
N GLY A 3 33.19 -17.14 34.11
CA GLY A 3 33.30 -15.73 33.72
C GLY A 3 31.99 -15.27 33.11
N SER A 4 31.22 -14.50 33.87
CA SER A 4 30.19 -13.62 33.34
C SER A 4 30.87 -12.63 32.42
N THR A 5 30.76 -12.84 31.12
CA THR A 5 31.02 -11.77 30.16
C THR A 5 30.18 -10.56 30.56
N PRO A 6 30.75 -9.36 30.74
CA PRO A 6 29.97 -8.18 31.10
C PRO A 6 28.93 -7.95 30.00
N ASP A 7 27.67 -7.71 30.39
CA ASP A 7 26.59 -7.39 29.47
C ASP A 7 27.06 -6.30 28.50
N LYS A 8 27.18 -6.68 27.23
CA LYS A 8 27.76 -5.82 26.19
C LYS A 8 26.71 -4.76 25.87
N CYS A 9 26.91 -3.54 26.37
CA CYS A 9 26.09 -2.40 25.98
C CYS A 9 26.29 -2.14 24.48
N HIS A 10 25.17 -2.10 23.73
CA HIS A 10 25.15 -1.74 22.31
C HIS A 10 24.58 -0.34 22.15
N SER A 11 25.29 0.54 21.45
CA SER A 11 24.87 1.92 21.19
C SER A 11 24.66 2.12 19.68
N PHE A 12 23.57 2.80 19.34
CA PHE A 12 23.16 3.12 17.97
C PHE A 12 22.81 4.61 17.89
N ASN A 13 23.04 5.24 16.73
CA ASN A 13 22.74 6.65 16.50
C ASN A 13 21.84 6.80 15.25
N PHE A 14 20.64 7.30 15.45
CA PHE A 14 19.67 7.57 14.39
C PHE A 14 19.42 9.07 14.26
N ASP A 15 18.71 9.46 13.21
CA ASP A 15 18.39 10.86 12.95
C ASP A 15 17.43 11.40 14.02
N HIS A 16 16.49 10.56 14.47
CA HIS A 16 15.61 10.82 15.62
C HIS A 16 15.50 9.57 16.52
N SER A 17 15.15 9.78 17.79
CA SER A 17 14.88 8.69 18.75
C SER A 17 13.78 9.13 19.72
N TYR A 18 12.70 8.35 19.76
CA TYR A 18 11.48 8.70 20.50
C TYR A 18 11.29 7.75 21.68
N TRP A 19 11.01 8.29 22.86
CA TRP A 19 10.67 7.52 24.06
C TRP A 19 9.22 7.77 24.45
N SER A 20 8.37 6.73 24.37
CA SER A 20 6.91 6.89 24.58
C SER A 20 6.34 5.92 25.63
N TYR A 21 7.18 5.42 26.56
CA TYR A 21 6.75 4.43 27.53
C TYR A 21 5.89 5.01 28.67
N CYS A 22 6.28 6.16 29.23
CA CYS A 22 5.59 6.80 30.36
C CYS A 22 5.19 8.22 30.00
N ARG A 23 3.89 8.54 30.03
CA ARG A 23 3.35 9.88 29.67
C ARG A 23 3.79 10.98 30.63
N ASP A 24 4.07 10.63 31.88
CA ASP A 24 4.50 11.58 32.91
C ASP A 24 6.02 11.87 32.86
N ASP A 25 6.76 11.17 31.99
CA ASP A 25 8.18 11.41 31.79
C ASP A 25 8.42 12.69 30.98
N ALA A 26 9.40 13.49 31.39
CA ALA A 26 9.78 14.72 30.69
C ALA A 26 10.25 14.47 29.24
N HIS A 27 10.72 13.26 28.93
CA HIS A 27 11.17 12.87 27.59
C HIS A 27 10.10 12.13 26.78
N PHE A 28 8.83 12.14 27.23
CA PHE A 28 7.75 11.50 26.52
C PHE A 28 7.54 12.13 25.12
N ALA A 29 7.72 11.32 24.08
CA ALA A 29 7.41 11.67 22.71
C ALA A 29 5.95 11.30 22.41
N SER A 30 5.13 12.32 22.13
CA SER A 30 3.74 12.14 21.73
C SER A 30 3.60 11.87 20.22
N GLN A 31 2.42 11.39 19.80
CA GLN A 31 2.08 11.25 18.38
C GLN A 31 2.21 12.57 17.60
N THR A 32 1.90 13.69 18.27
CA THR A 32 2.06 15.03 17.70
C THR A 32 3.53 15.36 17.47
N GLN A 33 4.41 15.07 18.42
CA GLN A 33 5.85 15.29 18.28
C GLN A 33 6.42 14.47 17.11
N VAL A 34 6.08 13.18 17.03
CA VAL A 34 6.53 12.30 15.94
C VAL A 34 6.05 12.82 14.58
N TYR A 35 4.81 13.30 14.48
CA TYR A 35 4.30 13.90 13.25
C TYR A 35 5.00 15.22 12.89
N GLN A 36 5.28 16.07 13.87
CA GLN A 36 5.99 17.34 13.63
C GLN A 36 7.42 17.12 13.13
N ASP A 37 8.13 16.17 13.72
CA ASP A 37 9.53 15.88 13.37
C ASP A 37 9.68 15.15 12.03
N LEU A 38 8.68 14.35 11.62
CA LEU A 38 8.76 13.52 10.41
C LEU A 38 7.69 13.84 9.38
N GLY A 39 6.42 13.85 9.78
CA GLY A 39 5.28 13.97 8.87
C GLY A 39 5.21 15.30 8.14
N VAL A 40 5.52 16.41 8.83
CA VAL A 40 5.47 17.76 8.24
C VAL A 40 6.49 17.93 7.11
N GLU A 41 7.74 17.51 7.32
CA GLU A 41 8.80 17.55 6.29
C GLU A 41 8.46 16.65 5.10
N MET A 42 7.97 15.43 5.38
CA MET A 42 7.58 14.48 4.34
C MET A 42 6.39 15.00 3.50
N LEU A 43 5.42 15.68 4.13
CA LEU A 43 4.34 16.31 3.41
C LEU A 43 4.82 17.50 2.56
N GLU A 44 5.76 18.31 3.07
CA GLU A 44 6.37 19.40 2.32
C GLU A 44 6.99 18.89 1.01
N HIS A 45 7.80 17.83 1.09
CA HIS A 45 8.39 17.20 -0.09
C HIS A 45 7.34 16.71 -1.10
N ALA A 46 6.19 16.23 -0.62
CA ALA A 46 5.11 15.84 -1.51
C ALA A 46 4.51 17.05 -2.26
N PHE A 47 4.33 18.19 -1.61
CA PHE A 47 3.89 19.44 -2.26
C PHE A 47 4.94 20.02 -3.21
N GLU A 48 6.24 19.82 -2.94
CA GLU A 48 7.32 20.18 -3.87
C GLU A 48 7.30 19.34 -5.16
N GLY A 49 6.64 18.16 -5.13
CA GLY A 49 6.50 17.22 -6.24
C GLY A 49 7.42 16.00 -6.16
N TYR A 50 8.03 15.73 -5.00
CA TYR A 50 8.80 14.50 -4.75
C TYR A 50 7.89 13.33 -4.37
N ASN A 51 8.27 12.12 -4.78
CA ASN A 51 7.70 10.92 -4.18
C ASN A 51 8.20 10.77 -2.74
N VAL A 52 7.35 10.25 -1.86
CA VAL A 52 7.60 10.15 -0.43
C VAL A 52 7.20 8.76 0.05
N CYS A 53 7.98 8.19 0.96
CA CYS A 53 7.67 6.91 1.59
C CYS A 53 7.97 6.94 3.08
N ILE A 54 6.98 6.59 3.90
CA ILE A 54 7.18 6.34 5.33
C ILE A 54 6.77 4.91 5.61
N PHE A 55 7.69 4.09 6.12
CA PHE A 55 7.38 2.72 6.48
C PHE A 55 7.77 2.39 7.93
N ALA A 56 6.87 1.71 8.64
CA ALA A 56 7.12 1.23 9.99
C ALA A 56 7.58 -0.23 9.98
N TYR A 57 8.67 -0.52 10.69
CA TYR A 57 9.30 -1.84 10.78
C TYR A 57 9.64 -2.19 12.23
N GLY A 58 9.47 -3.46 12.61
CA GLY A 58 9.75 -3.96 13.94
C GLY A 58 8.82 -5.11 14.32
N GLN A 59 9.00 -5.68 15.51
CA GLN A 59 8.22 -6.83 15.96
C GLN A 59 6.73 -6.47 16.18
N THR A 60 5.86 -7.48 16.20
CA THR A 60 4.48 -7.33 16.68
C THR A 60 4.48 -6.81 18.11
N GLY A 61 3.58 -5.84 18.38
CA GLY A 61 3.53 -5.14 19.66
C GLY A 61 4.56 -4.02 19.84
N GLY A 62 5.51 -3.83 18.90
CA GLY A 62 6.52 -2.76 18.97
C GLY A 62 6.01 -1.34 18.68
N GLY A 63 4.73 -1.17 18.27
CA GLY A 63 4.13 0.15 18.03
C GLY A 63 4.02 0.61 16.57
N LYS A 64 4.21 -0.29 15.58
CA LYS A 64 4.11 0.05 14.14
C LYS A 64 2.76 0.66 13.75
N SER A 65 1.67 -0.08 13.93
CA SER A 65 0.32 0.39 13.60
C SER A 65 -0.13 1.54 14.48
N TYR A 66 0.31 1.60 15.75
CA TYR A 66 0.07 2.75 16.61
C TYR A 66 0.74 4.02 16.06
N THR A 67 1.98 3.94 15.55
CA THR A 67 2.65 5.10 14.97
C THR A 67 2.01 5.53 13.64
N MET A 68 1.67 4.57 12.78
CA MET A 68 1.11 4.87 11.45
C MET A 68 -0.36 5.33 11.53
N MET A 69 -1.21 4.59 12.25
CA MET A 69 -2.65 4.83 12.31
C MET A 69 -3.06 5.60 13.58
N GLY A 70 -2.46 5.24 14.72
CA GLY A 70 -2.89 5.71 16.03
C GLY A 70 -3.98 4.86 16.65
N LYS A 71 -4.57 5.39 17.73
CA LYS A 71 -5.70 4.77 18.41
C LYS A 71 -7.01 5.34 17.85
N PRO A 72 -7.89 4.51 17.26
CA PRO A 72 -9.18 4.99 16.76
C PRO A 72 -10.02 5.65 17.85
N GLY A 73 -10.68 6.76 17.52
CA GLY A 73 -11.57 7.49 18.42
C GLY A 73 -10.88 8.41 19.44
N ASP A 74 -9.55 8.56 19.37
CA ASP A 74 -8.80 9.45 20.26
C ASP A 74 -7.92 10.40 19.43
N GLU A 75 -8.37 11.64 19.25
CA GLU A 75 -7.74 12.66 18.40
C GLU A 75 -6.28 12.95 18.79
N ASN A 76 -5.96 12.86 20.09
CA ASN A 76 -4.62 13.09 20.59
C ASN A 76 -3.66 11.93 20.27
N GLU A 77 -4.22 10.75 20.02
CA GLU A 77 -3.49 9.50 19.77
C GLU A 77 -3.47 9.11 18.29
N MET A 78 -4.05 9.93 17.41
CA MET A 78 -4.00 9.73 15.96
C MET A 78 -2.56 9.70 15.46
N GLY A 79 -2.24 8.75 14.57
CA GLY A 79 -0.89 8.51 14.06
C GLY A 79 -0.52 9.41 12.88
N ILE A 80 0.53 9.03 12.17
CA ILE A 80 1.06 9.79 11.03
C ILE A 80 0.06 9.89 9.89
N ILE A 81 -0.58 8.79 9.48
CA ILE A 81 -1.49 8.77 8.33
C ILE A 81 -2.65 9.78 8.48
N PRO A 82 -3.47 9.73 9.54
CA PRO A 82 -4.58 10.68 9.69
C PRO A 82 -4.11 12.12 9.84
N ARG A 83 -3.02 12.38 10.60
CA ARG A 83 -2.47 13.73 10.75
C ARG A 83 -1.98 14.30 9.42
N LEU A 84 -1.27 13.49 8.62
CA LEU A 84 -0.79 13.84 7.30
C LEU A 84 -1.94 14.15 6.35
N CYS A 85 -3.01 13.34 6.37
CA CYS A 85 -4.18 13.57 5.51
C CYS A 85 -4.93 14.84 5.91
N ASN A 86 -5.07 15.13 7.20
CA ASN A 86 -5.69 16.36 7.69
C ASN A 86 -4.88 17.60 7.30
N ASP A 87 -3.56 17.58 7.50
CA ASP A 87 -2.64 18.66 7.10
C ASP A 87 -2.63 18.84 5.57
N LEU A 88 -2.62 17.75 4.80
CA LEU A 88 -2.71 17.79 3.34
C LEU A 88 -3.94 18.58 2.88
N PHE A 89 -5.12 18.26 3.38
CA PHE A 89 -6.34 18.96 2.99
C PHE A 89 -6.43 20.38 3.58
N ALA A 90 -5.86 20.63 4.76
CA ALA A 90 -5.73 21.98 5.29
C ALA A 90 -4.90 22.86 4.34
N ARG A 91 -3.74 22.39 3.88
CA ARG A 91 -2.88 23.11 2.92
C ARG A 91 -3.54 23.29 1.55
N VAL A 92 -4.27 22.28 1.07
CA VAL A 92 -5.06 22.41 -0.17
C VAL A 92 -6.13 23.49 -0.03
N ALA A 93 -6.81 23.57 1.12
CA ALA A 93 -7.83 24.58 1.39
C ALA A 93 -7.25 25.99 1.61
N GLU A 94 -6.03 26.09 2.14
CA GLU A 94 -5.31 27.36 2.33
C GLU A 94 -4.70 27.92 1.03
N ASN A 95 -4.76 27.18 -0.08
CA ASN A 95 -4.26 27.67 -1.37
C ASN A 95 -5.07 28.87 -1.86
N ASN A 96 -4.40 30.01 -2.00
CA ASN A 96 -4.99 31.25 -2.50
C ASN A 96 -4.65 31.54 -3.98
N ASP A 97 -3.89 30.68 -4.64
CA ASP A 97 -3.57 30.84 -6.06
C ASP A 97 -4.65 30.19 -6.93
N GLU A 98 -5.46 31.03 -7.58
CA GLU A 98 -6.54 30.61 -8.49
C GLU A 98 -6.03 29.80 -9.69
N ASN A 99 -4.73 29.91 -10.02
CA ASN A 99 -4.14 29.17 -11.13
C ASN A 99 -3.64 27.78 -10.72
N VAL A 100 -3.71 27.43 -9.43
CA VAL A 100 -3.25 26.14 -8.92
C VAL A 100 -4.45 25.33 -8.45
N HIS A 101 -4.57 24.13 -9.01
CA HIS A 101 -5.61 23.17 -8.67
C HIS A 101 -4.99 21.88 -8.17
N TYR A 102 -5.56 21.34 -7.09
CA TYR A 102 -5.13 20.09 -6.50
C TYR A 102 -6.16 19.01 -6.75
N SER A 103 -5.69 17.80 -7.02
CA SER A 103 -6.50 16.59 -7.05
C SER A 103 -5.81 15.47 -6.30
N VAL A 104 -6.57 14.73 -5.49
CA VAL A 104 -6.05 13.74 -4.55
C VAL A 104 -6.71 12.39 -4.79
N GLU A 105 -5.91 11.37 -5.10
CA GLU A 105 -6.38 9.99 -5.24
C GLU A 105 -5.76 9.11 -4.15
N VAL A 106 -6.51 8.15 -3.63
CA VAL A 106 -6.02 7.19 -2.64
C VAL A 106 -6.21 5.75 -3.09
N SER A 107 -5.29 4.89 -2.69
CA SER A 107 -5.42 3.44 -2.82
C SER A 107 -4.94 2.78 -1.53
N TYR A 108 -5.57 1.66 -1.19
CA TYR A 108 -5.21 0.91 0.02
C TYR A 108 -5.18 -0.57 -0.29
N MET A 109 -4.02 -1.20 -0.08
CA MET A 109 -3.84 -2.62 -0.36
C MET A 109 -3.21 -3.36 0.81
N GLU A 110 -3.52 -4.64 0.88
CA GLU A 110 -2.91 -5.60 1.79
C GLU A 110 -2.05 -6.59 1.00
N ILE A 111 -0.83 -6.83 1.47
CA ILE A 111 0.05 -7.89 0.96
C ILE A 111 0.14 -8.97 2.04
N TYR A 112 -0.45 -10.13 1.77
CA TYR A 112 -0.45 -11.27 2.67
C TYR A 112 -0.02 -12.54 1.92
N CYS A 113 1.03 -13.22 2.39
CA CYS A 113 1.57 -14.41 1.76
C CYS A 113 1.84 -14.24 0.24
N GLU A 114 2.48 -13.13 -0.16
CA GLU A 114 2.77 -12.78 -1.56
C GLU A 114 1.52 -12.59 -2.45
N ARG A 115 0.34 -12.43 -1.83
CA ARG A 115 -0.92 -12.11 -2.51
C ARG A 115 -1.31 -10.68 -2.22
N VAL A 116 -1.76 -9.96 -3.24
CA VAL A 116 -2.18 -8.57 -3.13
C VAL A 116 -3.69 -8.50 -3.12
N LYS A 117 -4.28 -7.87 -2.10
CA LYS A 117 -5.71 -7.67 -1.97
C LYS A 117 -6.00 -6.17 -1.96
N ASP A 118 -7.01 -5.75 -2.71
CA ASP A 118 -7.55 -4.40 -2.61
C ASP A 118 -8.40 -4.27 -1.34
N LEU A 119 -8.07 -3.30 -0.49
CA LEU A 119 -8.85 -3.00 0.72
C LEU A 119 -9.97 -2.01 0.44
N LEU A 120 -9.92 -1.31 -0.70
CA LEU A 120 -10.94 -0.39 -1.17
C LEU A 120 -11.75 -1.01 -2.31
N ASN A 121 -11.86 -2.31 -2.43
CA ASN A 121 -12.82 -2.88 -3.38
C ASN A 121 -13.21 -4.30 -2.94
N PRO A 122 -14.43 -4.51 -2.42
CA PRO A 122 -14.86 -5.84 -1.98
C PRO A 122 -14.92 -6.84 -3.15
N ASN A 123 -15.08 -6.35 -4.38
CA ASN A 123 -15.27 -7.15 -5.59
C ASN A 123 -13.98 -7.48 -6.34
N SER A 124 -12.80 -7.13 -5.80
CA SER A 124 -11.52 -7.18 -6.51
C SER A 124 -10.94 -8.58 -6.80
N GLY A 125 -11.74 -9.66 -6.77
CA GLY A 125 -11.27 -11.01 -7.12
C GLY A 125 -10.18 -11.60 -6.21
N GLY A 126 -9.95 -11.01 -5.04
CA GLY A 126 -9.10 -11.53 -3.96
C GLY A 126 -7.57 -11.42 -4.15
N ASN A 127 -7.01 -11.71 -5.34
CA ASN A 127 -5.57 -11.60 -5.60
C ASN A 127 -5.25 -10.84 -6.88
N LEU A 128 -4.93 -9.56 -6.72
CA LEU A 128 -4.46 -8.69 -7.80
C LEU A 128 -3.04 -9.10 -8.24
N ARG A 129 -2.78 -8.92 -9.54
CA ARG A 129 -1.49 -9.28 -10.13
C ARG A 129 -0.54 -8.08 -10.10
N VAL A 130 0.70 -8.32 -9.71
CA VAL A 130 1.77 -7.32 -9.86
C VAL A 130 2.37 -7.44 -11.25
N ARG A 131 2.41 -6.33 -11.96
CA ARG A 131 2.99 -6.18 -13.30
C ARG A 131 4.10 -5.14 -13.25
N GLU A 132 4.94 -5.12 -14.27
CA GLU A 132 5.97 -4.10 -14.42
C GLU A 132 5.91 -3.53 -15.82
N HIS A 133 5.75 -2.21 -15.90
CA HIS A 133 5.86 -1.47 -17.15
C HIS A 133 7.27 -0.86 -17.24
N PRO A 134 7.91 -0.81 -18.42
CA PRO A 134 9.23 -0.18 -18.57
C PRO A 134 9.30 1.28 -18.07
N LEU A 135 8.20 2.02 -18.22
CA LEU A 135 8.10 3.44 -17.87
C LEU A 135 7.55 3.73 -16.47
N LEU A 136 6.52 2.99 -16.03
CA LEU A 136 5.90 3.16 -14.71
C LEU A 136 6.59 2.36 -13.60
N GLY A 137 7.43 1.40 -13.97
CA GLY A 137 7.94 0.41 -13.03
C GLY A 137 6.86 -0.57 -12.55
N PRO A 138 7.06 -1.19 -11.37
CA PRO A 138 6.15 -2.18 -10.81
C PRO A 138 4.87 -1.52 -10.29
N TYR A 139 3.74 -2.08 -10.70
CA TYR A 139 2.40 -1.63 -10.30
C TYR A 139 1.47 -2.82 -10.09
N VAL A 140 0.37 -2.58 -9.37
CA VAL A 140 -0.67 -3.58 -9.15
C VAL A 140 -1.77 -3.35 -10.19
N ASP A 141 -1.99 -4.34 -11.04
CA ASP A 141 -3.04 -4.30 -12.05
C ASP A 141 -4.42 -4.36 -11.37
N ASP A 142 -5.35 -3.53 -11.85
CA ASP A 142 -6.71 -3.40 -11.31
C ASP A 142 -6.81 -2.94 -9.84
N LEU A 143 -5.75 -2.34 -9.28
CA LEU A 143 -5.84 -1.71 -7.96
C LEU A 143 -6.71 -0.45 -8.04
N THR A 144 -7.73 -0.39 -7.19
CA THR A 144 -8.68 0.73 -7.15
C THR A 144 -8.00 2.00 -6.65
N LYS A 145 -8.20 3.09 -7.39
CA LYS A 145 -7.83 4.46 -7.01
C LYS A 145 -9.10 5.27 -6.80
N MET A 146 -9.30 5.74 -5.59
CA MET A 146 -10.49 6.50 -5.18
C MET A 146 -10.15 7.99 -5.20
N ALA A 147 -10.91 8.78 -5.94
CA ALA A 147 -10.81 10.23 -5.89
C ALA A 147 -11.44 10.74 -4.59
N VAL A 148 -10.73 11.61 -3.87
CA VAL A 148 -11.18 12.14 -2.57
C VAL A 148 -11.13 13.66 -2.57
N CYS A 149 -12.10 14.28 -1.88
CA CYS A 149 -12.26 15.74 -1.83
C CYS A 149 -12.06 16.31 -0.42
N SER A 150 -11.99 15.46 0.60
CA SER A 150 -11.83 15.87 1.98
C SER A 150 -11.06 14.86 2.82
N TYR A 151 -10.58 15.32 3.97
CA TYR A 151 -10.01 14.44 5.00
C TYR A 151 -11.02 13.37 5.46
N GLN A 152 -12.30 13.72 5.55
CA GLN A 152 -13.35 12.79 5.97
C GLN A 152 -13.53 11.64 4.97
N ASP A 153 -13.41 11.89 3.67
CA ASP A 153 -13.48 10.83 2.65
C ASP A 153 -12.36 9.81 2.86
N ILE A 154 -11.14 10.27 3.17
CA ILE A 154 -10.01 9.40 3.47
C ILE A 154 -10.25 8.61 4.77
N CYS A 155 -10.73 9.25 5.84
CA CYS A 155 -11.05 8.58 7.10
C CYS A 155 -12.04 7.43 6.89
N ASN A 156 -13.12 7.67 6.15
CA ASN A 156 -14.13 6.66 5.85
C ASN A 156 -13.51 5.48 5.08
N LEU A 157 -12.71 5.75 4.04
CA LEU A 157 -12.03 4.72 3.25
C LEU A 157 -11.00 3.93 4.08
N MET A 158 -10.29 4.59 5.00
CA MET A 158 -9.35 3.95 5.91
C MET A 158 -10.07 3.03 6.90
N ASP A 159 -11.15 3.50 7.52
CA ASP A 159 -11.96 2.70 8.44
C ASP A 159 -12.56 1.48 7.74
N GLU A 160 -13.06 1.65 6.51
CA GLU A 160 -13.54 0.57 5.67
C GLU A 160 -12.43 -0.45 5.35
N GLY A 161 -11.26 0.03 4.90
CA GLY A 161 -10.13 -0.86 4.60
C GLY A 161 -9.62 -1.61 5.83
N ASN A 162 -9.61 -0.96 7.00
CA ASN A 162 -9.25 -1.57 8.27
C ASN A 162 -10.29 -2.61 8.73
N LYS A 163 -11.59 -2.35 8.53
CA LYS A 163 -12.66 -3.34 8.74
C LYS A 163 -12.47 -4.54 7.81
N ALA A 164 -12.18 -4.31 6.52
CA ALA A 164 -11.92 -5.37 5.55
C ALA A 164 -10.70 -6.25 5.91
N ARG A 165 -9.67 -5.64 6.50
CA ARG A 165 -8.49 -6.33 7.06
C ARG A 165 -8.85 -7.18 8.28
N THR A 166 -9.72 -6.69 9.14
CA THR A 166 -10.17 -7.36 10.38
C THR A 166 -11.08 -8.57 10.09
N VAL A 167 -12.00 -8.47 9.12
CA VAL A 167 -12.87 -9.59 8.71
C VAL A 167 -12.06 -10.76 8.10
N ALA A 168 -10.95 -10.47 7.44
CA ALA A 168 -10.00 -11.50 7.01
C ALA A 168 -9.32 -12.19 8.21
N ALA A 169 -9.08 -11.47 9.30
CA ALA A 169 -8.45 -11.96 10.53
C ALA A 169 -9.38 -12.81 11.43
N THR A 170 -10.69 -12.63 11.37
CA THR A 170 -11.66 -13.46 12.13
C THR A 170 -11.97 -14.78 11.42
N ASN A 171 -11.91 -14.81 10.08
CA ASN A 171 -12.02 -16.05 9.29
C ASN A 171 -10.73 -16.89 9.30
N MET A 172 -9.58 -16.29 9.61
CA MET A 172 -8.28 -16.95 9.80
C MET A 172 -7.49 -16.15 10.85
N ASN A 173 -7.33 -16.70 12.07
CA ASN A 173 -6.68 -16.09 13.25
C ASN A 173 -5.66 -14.94 13.00
N SER A 174 -5.81 -13.82 13.72
CA SER A 174 -4.86 -12.69 13.93
C SER A 174 -4.01 -12.23 12.72
N THR A 175 -4.63 -12.03 11.56
CA THR A 175 -3.96 -11.67 10.29
C THR A 175 -3.24 -10.31 10.27
N SER A 176 -3.65 -9.31 11.06
CA SER A 176 -3.10 -7.94 10.96
C SER A 176 -1.60 -7.85 11.29
N SER A 177 -1.10 -8.70 12.20
CA SER A 177 0.35 -8.79 12.53
C SER A 177 1.19 -9.43 11.42
N ARG A 178 0.54 -10.10 10.47
CA ARG A 178 1.14 -11.00 9.48
C ARG A 178 1.01 -10.52 8.04
N SER A 179 0.33 -9.40 7.82
CA SER A 179 0.19 -8.76 6.52
C SER A 179 0.82 -7.39 6.50
N HIS A 180 1.28 -6.96 5.33
CA HIS A 180 1.71 -5.59 5.11
C HIS A 180 0.53 -4.78 4.60
N ALA A 181 0.34 -3.58 5.13
CA ALA A 181 -0.62 -2.63 4.62
C ALA A 181 0.11 -1.48 3.94
N VAL A 182 -0.31 -1.15 2.72
CA VAL A 182 0.26 -0.06 1.93
C VAL A 182 -0.86 0.89 1.55
N PHE A 183 -0.89 2.05 2.21
CA PHE A 183 -1.77 3.14 1.88
C PHE A 183 -1.00 4.14 1.00
N THR A 184 -1.55 4.48 -0.16
CA THR A 184 -0.90 5.38 -1.10
C THR A 184 -1.81 6.55 -1.42
N ILE A 185 -1.26 7.76 -1.30
CA ILE A 185 -1.90 9.00 -1.73
C ILE A 185 -1.16 9.50 -2.97
N VAL A 186 -1.88 9.83 -4.02
CA VAL A 186 -1.36 10.51 -5.21
C VAL A 186 -1.87 11.94 -5.16
N LEU A 187 -0.96 12.89 -4.93
CA LEU A 187 -1.25 14.31 -4.97
C LEU A 187 -0.82 14.84 -6.33
N THR A 188 -1.76 15.44 -7.03
CA THR A 188 -1.53 16.07 -8.33
C THR A 188 -1.81 17.56 -8.19
N GLN A 189 -0.82 18.38 -8.54
CA GLN A 189 -0.90 19.84 -8.57
C GLN A 189 -0.85 20.28 -10.03
N LYS A 190 -1.93 20.84 -10.54
CA LYS A 190 -2.00 21.45 -11.87
C LYS A 190 -1.88 22.95 -11.73
N ARG A 191 -0.99 23.55 -12.51
CA ARG A 191 -0.78 24.99 -12.55
C ARG A 191 -1.00 25.50 -13.96
N HIS A 192 -1.96 26.40 -14.11
CA HIS A 192 -2.15 27.18 -15.31
C HIS A 192 -1.15 28.35 -15.32
N CYS A 193 -0.39 28.52 -16.39
CA CYS A 193 0.47 29.69 -16.57
C CYS A 193 -0.18 30.65 -17.59
N PRO A 194 -0.86 31.73 -17.16
CA PRO A 194 -1.57 32.63 -18.08
C PRO A 194 -0.65 33.26 -19.12
N ASP A 195 0.59 33.61 -18.73
CA ASP A 195 1.55 34.28 -19.61
C ASP A 195 2.03 33.41 -20.78
N ALA A 196 2.12 32.10 -20.57
CA ALA A 196 2.55 31.13 -21.57
C ALA A 196 1.38 30.36 -22.21
N ASN A 197 0.16 30.55 -21.67
CA ASN A 197 -1.03 29.74 -21.95
C ASN A 197 -0.71 28.23 -21.94
N LEU A 198 0.02 27.79 -20.91
CA LEU A 198 0.50 26.43 -20.75
C LEU A 198 0.10 25.90 -19.38
N ASP A 199 -0.46 24.70 -19.35
CA ASP A 199 -0.70 23.95 -18.14
C ASP A 199 0.52 23.08 -17.82
N THR A 200 0.96 23.15 -16.57
CA THR A 200 2.02 22.30 -16.02
C THR A 200 1.47 21.49 -14.87
N GLU A 201 2.01 20.30 -14.65
CA GLU A 201 1.56 19.38 -13.61
C GLU A 201 2.73 18.89 -12.78
N LYS A 202 2.56 18.83 -11.46
CA LYS A 202 3.44 18.11 -10.56
C LYS A 202 2.66 16.96 -9.93
N VAL A 203 3.28 15.79 -9.85
CA VAL A 203 2.66 14.62 -9.22
C VAL A 203 3.58 14.03 -8.18
N SER A 204 3.07 13.82 -6.97
CA SER A 204 3.78 13.12 -5.91
C SER A 204 3.00 11.91 -5.44
N LYS A 205 3.72 10.82 -5.20
CA LYS A 205 3.19 9.60 -4.59
C LYS A 205 3.69 9.49 -3.15
N ILE A 206 2.76 9.58 -2.20
CA ILE A 206 3.02 9.40 -0.77
C ILE A 206 2.65 7.95 -0.40
N SER A 207 3.66 7.13 -0.10
CA SER A 207 3.50 5.72 0.26
C SER A 207 3.64 5.55 1.78
N LEU A 208 2.56 5.18 2.46
CA LEU A 208 2.48 5.02 3.91
C LEU A 208 2.32 3.53 4.22
N VAL A 209 3.35 2.91 4.78
CA VAL A 209 3.47 1.45 4.86
C VAL A 209 3.54 0.97 6.31
N ASP A 210 2.63 0.08 6.70
CA ASP A 210 2.66 -0.66 7.97
C ASP A 210 3.04 -2.12 7.68
N LEU A 211 4.29 -2.48 7.99
CA LEU A 211 4.81 -3.82 7.69
C LEU A 211 4.31 -4.86 8.70
N ALA A 212 4.36 -6.13 8.31
CA ALA A 212 4.17 -7.25 9.21
C ALA A 212 5.24 -7.28 10.33
N GLY A 213 4.97 -8.04 11.39
CA GLY A 213 5.93 -8.30 12.46
C GLY A 213 7.25 -8.89 11.96
N SER A 214 8.37 -8.33 12.41
CA SER A 214 9.71 -8.79 12.05
C SER A 214 10.21 -10.02 12.81
N GLU A 215 9.46 -10.47 13.82
CA GLU A 215 9.82 -11.61 14.65
C GLU A 215 9.87 -12.94 13.88
N ARG A 216 10.76 -13.84 14.32
CA ARG A 216 10.94 -15.15 13.67
C ARG A 216 9.75 -16.10 13.92
N ALA A 217 9.31 -16.80 12.87
CA ALA A 217 8.19 -17.76 12.96
C ALA A 217 8.45 -18.96 13.89
N THR A 218 9.71 -19.30 14.18
CA THR A 218 10.06 -20.36 15.15
C THR A 218 9.63 -20.02 16.57
N SER A 219 9.48 -18.73 16.88
CA SER A 219 9.08 -18.25 18.19
C SER A 219 7.58 -18.44 18.47
N THR A 220 6.77 -18.77 17.45
CA THR A 220 5.30 -18.84 17.56
C THR A 220 4.73 -20.25 17.70
N GLY A 221 5.57 -21.30 17.71
CA GLY A 221 5.11 -22.69 17.90
C GLY A 221 4.14 -23.21 16.82
N ALA A 222 4.24 -22.73 15.58
CA ALA A 222 3.25 -22.97 14.54
C ALA A 222 3.56 -24.25 13.70
N GLU A 223 2.58 -25.16 13.57
CA GLU A 223 2.69 -26.39 12.77
C GLU A 223 1.84 -26.35 11.47
N GLY A 224 2.23 -27.14 10.46
CA GLY A 224 1.42 -27.38 9.25
C GLY A 224 1.28 -26.19 8.29
N GLN A 225 0.04 -25.85 7.89
CA GLN A 225 -0.24 -24.71 6.99
C GLN A 225 0.27 -23.38 7.56
N ARG A 226 0.29 -23.22 8.88
CA ARG A 226 0.80 -22.01 9.55
C ARG A 226 2.32 -21.85 9.40
N LEU A 227 3.06 -22.95 9.25
CA LEU A 227 4.50 -22.90 8.97
C LEU A 227 4.77 -22.42 7.54
N LYS A 228 3.97 -22.86 6.56
CA LYS A 228 4.05 -22.37 5.16
C LYS A 228 3.66 -20.90 5.05
N GLU A 229 2.63 -20.50 5.78
CA GLU A 229 2.20 -19.11 5.92
C GLU A 229 3.32 -18.25 6.53
N GLY A 230 3.86 -18.64 7.69
CA GLY A 230 4.99 -17.95 8.33
C GLY A 230 6.24 -17.89 7.46
N ALA A 231 6.51 -18.92 6.65
CA ALA A 231 7.62 -18.90 5.69
C ALA A 231 7.40 -17.87 4.57
N ASN A 232 6.18 -17.74 4.04
CA ASN A 232 5.86 -16.76 3.00
C ASN A 232 5.80 -15.32 3.54
N ILE A 233 5.28 -15.12 4.75
CA ILE A 233 5.30 -13.79 5.40
C ILE A 233 6.75 -13.37 5.60
N ASN A 234 7.58 -14.24 6.17
CA ASN A 234 8.99 -13.96 6.36
C ASN A 234 9.75 -13.84 5.05
N LYS A 235 9.27 -14.40 3.94
CA LYS A 235 9.88 -14.22 2.62
C LYS A 235 9.97 -12.73 2.27
N SER A 236 8.86 -12.00 2.36
CA SER A 236 8.82 -10.56 2.06
C SER A 236 9.79 -9.74 2.93
N LEU A 237 9.81 -9.96 4.25
CA LEU A 237 10.69 -9.25 5.18
C LEU A 237 12.17 -9.66 5.06
N THR A 238 12.43 -10.94 4.80
CA THR A 238 13.78 -11.47 4.56
C THR A 238 14.34 -10.86 3.28
N THR A 239 13.55 -10.85 2.19
CA THR A 239 13.94 -10.22 0.93
C THR A 239 14.17 -8.72 1.12
N LEU A 240 13.31 -8.02 1.89
CA LEU A 240 13.52 -6.61 2.24
C LEU A 240 14.88 -6.42 2.93
N GLY A 241 15.24 -7.30 3.87
CA GLY A 241 16.54 -7.26 4.54
C GLY A 241 17.72 -7.50 3.60
N LEU A 242 17.57 -8.38 2.60
CA LEU A 242 18.58 -8.62 1.57
C LEU A 242 18.74 -7.40 0.65
N VAL A 243 17.63 -6.78 0.24
CA VAL A 243 17.62 -5.55 -0.58
C VAL A 243 18.34 -4.42 0.16
N ILE A 244 17.97 -4.17 1.42
CA ILE A 244 18.60 -3.13 2.25
C ILE A 244 20.09 -3.38 2.45
N SER A 245 20.49 -4.62 2.74
CA SER A 245 21.91 -4.96 2.93
C SER A 245 22.72 -4.74 1.66
N LYS A 246 22.19 -5.17 0.50
CA LYS A 246 22.86 -4.95 -0.79
C LYS A 246 22.96 -3.47 -1.14
N LEU A 247 21.90 -2.69 -0.91
CA LEU A 247 21.90 -1.25 -1.16
C LEU A 247 22.93 -0.52 -0.26
N ALA A 248 22.99 -0.86 1.02
CA ALA A 248 23.96 -0.30 1.95
C ALA A 248 25.41 -0.66 1.55
N GLU A 249 25.65 -1.91 1.10
CA GLU A 249 26.96 -2.31 0.56
C GLU A 249 27.34 -1.53 -0.71
N GLU A 250 26.38 -1.26 -1.60
CA GLU A 250 26.62 -0.48 -2.81
C GLU A 250 26.93 0.98 -2.52
N ALA A 251 26.26 1.60 -1.55
CA ALA A 251 26.52 2.97 -1.11
C ALA A 251 27.96 3.15 -0.60
N ASN A 252 28.51 2.13 0.07
CA ASN A 252 29.86 2.16 0.62
C ASN A 252 30.98 1.84 -0.40
N LYS A 253 30.64 1.24 -1.57
CA LYS A 253 31.62 0.89 -2.60
C LYS A 253 31.90 2.08 -3.52
N LYS A 254 33.05 2.75 -3.32
CA LYS A 254 33.56 3.78 -4.24
C LYS A 254 34.08 3.15 -5.55
N GLY A 255 33.19 2.90 -6.51
CA GLY A 255 33.57 2.55 -7.89
C GLY A 255 32.49 1.77 -8.66
N LYS A 256 32.46 1.96 -9.99
CA LYS A 256 31.53 1.28 -10.94
C LYS A 256 31.75 -0.24 -11.07
N ARG A 257 32.65 -0.86 -10.30
CA ARG A 257 32.98 -2.28 -10.44
C ARG A 257 31.98 -3.14 -9.64
N GLY A 258 30.93 -3.55 -10.34
CA GLY A 258 29.98 -4.57 -9.90
C GLY A 258 28.82 -4.02 -9.09
N LYS A 259 27.92 -3.27 -9.72
CA LYS A 259 26.54 -3.15 -9.20
C LYS A 259 25.96 -4.56 -9.16
N GLY A 260 25.75 -5.08 -7.96
CA GLY A 260 25.14 -6.38 -7.78
C GLY A 260 23.68 -6.31 -8.19
N VAL A 261 23.11 -7.42 -8.66
CA VAL A 261 21.66 -7.45 -8.89
C VAL A 261 20.96 -7.37 -7.53
N ILE A 262 20.21 -6.30 -7.31
CA ILE A 262 19.37 -6.11 -6.13
C ILE A 262 18.08 -6.93 -6.33
N PRO A 263 17.75 -7.84 -5.41
CA PRO A 263 16.70 -8.85 -5.60
C PRO A 263 15.30 -8.29 -5.31
N TYR A 264 14.93 -7.16 -5.90
CA TYR A 264 13.60 -6.57 -5.67
C TYR A 264 12.46 -7.51 -6.08
N ARG A 265 12.66 -8.33 -7.12
CA ARG A 265 11.65 -9.25 -7.66
C ARG A 265 11.43 -10.51 -6.80
N ASP A 266 12.26 -10.75 -5.80
CA ASP A 266 12.17 -11.98 -5.00
C ASP A 266 10.98 -11.95 -4.03
N SER A 267 10.39 -10.77 -3.78
CA SER A 267 9.10 -10.65 -3.09
C SER A 267 8.22 -9.54 -3.68
N VAL A 268 6.91 -9.70 -3.54
CA VAL A 268 5.92 -8.71 -3.98
C VAL A 268 6.15 -7.35 -3.30
N LEU A 269 6.39 -7.35 -2.00
CA LEU A 269 6.63 -6.12 -1.22
C LEU A 269 7.84 -5.35 -1.75
N THR A 270 8.99 -6.02 -1.88
CA THR A 270 10.23 -5.36 -2.35
C THR A 270 10.13 -4.94 -3.79
N TRP A 271 9.33 -5.64 -4.61
CA TRP A 271 9.13 -5.25 -5.99
C TRP A 271 8.34 -3.95 -6.06
N LEU A 272 7.23 -3.84 -5.34
CA LEU A 272 6.40 -2.63 -5.28
C LEU A 272 7.11 -1.45 -4.60
N LEU A 273 7.97 -1.70 -3.62
CA LEU A 273 8.77 -0.67 -2.93
C LEU A 273 10.11 -0.38 -3.61
N ARG A 274 10.36 -0.89 -4.81
CA ARG A 274 11.64 -0.69 -5.53
C ARG A 274 12.02 0.78 -5.64
N GLU A 275 11.06 1.64 -6.00
CA GLU A 275 11.31 3.07 -6.14
C GLU A 275 11.55 3.76 -4.80
N ASN A 276 10.94 3.25 -3.73
CA ASN A 276 11.08 3.76 -2.38
C ASN A 276 12.41 3.37 -1.72
N LEU A 277 13.13 2.37 -2.24
CA LEU A 277 14.37 1.86 -1.65
C LEU A 277 15.54 2.04 -2.63
N GLY A 278 16.20 3.19 -2.55
CA GLY A 278 17.34 3.54 -3.42
C GLY A 278 16.95 4.10 -4.80
N GLY A 279 15.66 4.35 -5.03
CA GLY A 279 15.12 4.94 -6.26
C GLY A 279 14.65 6.38 -6.10
N ASN A 280 13.67 6.79 -6.90
CA ASN A 280 13.06 8.12 -6.88
C ASN A 280 12.03 8.23 -5.76
N SER A 281 12.49 8.46 -4.52
CA SER A 281 11.64 8.70 -3.36
C SER A 281 12.43 9.32 -2.21
N LYS A 282 11.78 10.19 -1.43
CA LYS A 282 12.22 10.62 -0.10
C LYS A 282 11.68 9.63 0.91
N THR A 283 12.56 8.83 1.51
CA THR A 283 12.14 7.66 2.30
C THR A 283 12.57 7.78 3.75
N ALA A 284 11.62 7.56 4.66
CA ALA A 284 11.84 7.44 6.09
C ALA A 284 11.42 6.06 6.60
N MET A 285 12.26 5.52 7.49
CA MET A 285 12.01 4.27 8.20
C MET A 285 11.73 4.57 9.67
N ILE A 286 10.63 4.04 10.19
CA ILE A 286 10.32 4.06 11.62
C ILE A 286 10.64 2.68 12.20
N ALA A 287 11.66 2.61 13.05
CA ALA A 287 12.02 1.39 13.77
C ALA A 287 11.26 1.32 15.09
N ALA A 288 10.23 0.47 15.14
CA ALA A 288 9.33 0.29 16.27
C ALA A 288 9.86 -0.79 17.23
N LEU A 289 10.18 -0.41 18.48
CA LEU A 289 10.93 -1.24 19.43
C LEU A 289 10.10 -1.55 20.69
N SER A 290 10.44 -2.64 21.37
CA SER A 290 9.90 -2.97 22.70
C SER A 290 10.98 -2.72 23.77
N PRO A 291 10.68 -1.98 24.85
CA PRO A 291 11.63 -1.80 25.96
C PRO A 291 11.78 -3.03 26.86
N ALA A 292 10.90 -4.03 26.74
CA ALA A 292 10.94 -5.23 27.57
C ALA A 292 12.19 -6.10 27.29
N ASP A 293 12.80 -6.61 28.36
CA ASP A 293 13.99 -7.46 28.35
C ASP A 293 13.78 -8.77 27.57
N ILE A 294 12.59 -9.37 27.65
CA ILE A 294 12.21 -10.56 26.89
C ILE A 294 12.31 -10.36 25.36
N ASN A 295 12.26 -9.11 24.92
CA ASN A 295 12.31 -8.72 23.50
C ASN A 295 13.68 -8.18 23.08
N PHE A 296 14.73 -8.38 23.89
CA PHE A 296 16.08 -7.86 23.64
C PHE A 296 16.61 -8.25 22.24
N ASP A 297 16.53 -9.53 21.87
CA ASP A 297 17.08 -10.03 20.61
C ASP A 297 16.38 -9.42 19.38
N GLU A 298 15.06 -9.28 19.43
CA GLU A 298 14.26 -8.70 18.34
C GLU A 298 14.45 -7.18 18.24
N THR A 299 14.58 -6.50 19.38
CA THR A 299 14.95 -5.08 19.45
C THR A 299 16.34 -4.84 18.86
N LEU A 300 17.33 -5.64 19.24
CA LEU A 300 18.69 -5.56 18.71
C LEU A 300 18.73 -5.85 17.19
N SER A 301 17.94 -6.82 16.73
CA SER A 301 17.81 -7.13 15.30
C SER A 301 17.24 -5.93 14.54
N THR A 302 16.17 -5.31 15.07
CA THR A 302 15.52 -4.14 14.48
C THR A 302 16.46 -2.93 14.41
N LEU A 303 17.22 -2.66 15.48
CA LEU A 303 18.22 -1.58 15.52
C LEU A 303 19.32 -1.77 14.47
N ARG A 304 19.87 -2.98 14.35
CA ARG A 304 20.86 -3.32 13.29
C ARG A 304 20.29 -3.23 11.88
N TYR A 305 18.99 -3.42 11.74
CA TYR A 305 18.30 -3.27 10.47
C TYR A 305 18.19 -1.80 10.08
N ALA A 306 17.73 -0.96 11.01
CA ALA A 306 17.65 0.50 10.83
C ALA A 306 19.02 1.13 10.54
N ASP A 307 20.06 0.69 11.25
CA ASP A 307 21.44 1.18 11.05
C ASP A 307 21.96 0.91 9.62
N ARG A 308 21.59 -0.22 9.03
CA ARG A 308 21.88 -0.52 7.62
C ARG A 308 21.01 0.30 6.67
N ALA A 309 19.72 0.44 6.97
CA ALA A 309 18.79 1.20 6.14
C ALA A 309 19.20 2.68 6.01
N LYS A 310 19.74 3.27 7.09
CA LYS A 310 20.28 4.63 7.12
C LYS A 310 21.39 4.89 6.10
N GLN A 311 22.10 3.85 5.63
CA GLN A 311 23.19 3.98 4.67
C GLN A 311 22.70 4.05 3.21
N ILE A 312 21.41 3.80 2.96
CA ILE A 312 20.85 3.79 1.61
C ILE A 312 20.66 5.22 1.13
N VAL A 313 21.16 5.52 -0.07
CA VAL A 313 20.99 6.83 -0.71
C VAL A 313 19.91 6.72 -1.79
N CYS A 314 18.79 7.39 -1.59
CA CYS A 314 17.74 7.53 -2.60
C CYS A 314 18.05 8.69 -3.58
N GLN A 315 17.56 8.56 -4.82
CA GLN A 315 17.73 9.54 -5.89
C GLN A 315 16.40 10.24 -6.19
N ALA A 316 15.90 11.00 -5.23
CA ALA A 316 14.63 11.72 -5.35
C ALA A 316 14.74 12.89 -6.37
N VAL A 317 13.77 12.96 -7.29
CA VAL A 317 13.60 14.03 -8.28
C VAL A 317 12.18 14.57 -8.23
N VAL A 318 12.00 15.83 -8.59
CA VAL A 318 10.66 16.44 -8.74
C VAL A 318 10.01 15.86 -9.99
N ASN A 319 8.78 15.34 -9.87
CA ASN A 319 8.07 14.77 -11.01
C ASN A 319 7.20 15.85 -11.69
N GLU A 320 7.79 16.52 -12.67
CA GLU A 320 7.13 17.53 -13.51
C GLU A 320 6.59 16.88 -14.80
N ASP A 321 5.34 17.20 -15.12
CA ASP A 321 4.55 16.70 -16.24
C ASP A 321 4.66 15.17 -16.49
N PRO A 322 4.61 14.32 -15.43
CA PRO A 322 4.90 12.90 -15.59
C PRO A 322 3.83 12.20 -16.43
N ASN A 323 2.56 12.61 -16.32
CA ASN A 323 1.47 12.04 -17.10
C ASN A 323 1.58 12.38 -18.57
N ALA A 324 1.89 13.64 -18.92
CA ALA A 324 2.06 14.05 -20.32
C ALA A 324 3.23 13.32 -20.99
N LYS A 325 4.37 13.22 -20.29
CA LYS A 325 5.53 12.45 -20.74
C LYS A 325 5.17 10.97 -20.94
N LEU A 326 4.52 10.36 -19.95
CA LEU A 326 4.14 8.96 -19.97
C LEU A 326 3.14 8.65 -21.10
N ILE A 327 2.12 9.48 -21.30
CA ILE A 327 1.14 9.32 -22.38
C ILE A 327 1.86 9.36 -23.74
N ARG A 328 2.81 10.27 -23.93
CA ARG A 328 3.58 10.35 -25.18
C ARG A 328 4.37 9.07 -25.43
N GLU A 329 5.13 8.63 -24.43
CA GLU A 329 5.98 7.44 -24.55
C GLU A 329 5.15 6.15 -24.71
N LEU A 330 4.02 6.02 -24.01
CA LEU A 330 3.07 4.91 -24.18
C LEU A 330 2.45 4.91 -25.59
N LYS A 331 2.10 6.07 -26.14
CA LYS A 331 1.57 6.17 -27.52
C LYS A 331 2.61 5.74 -28.55
N GLU A 332 3.87 6.12 -28.36
CA GLU A 332 4.99 5.68 -29.21
C GLU A 332 5.18 4.15 -29.12
N GLU A 333 5.12 3.59 -27.91
CA GLU A 333 5.20 2.15 -27.67
C GLU A 333 4.03 1.39 -28.32
N VAL A 334 2.81 1.85 -28.14
CA VAL A 334 1.59 1.30 -28.77
C VAL A 334 1.72 1.27 -30.29
N ASN A 335 2.16 2.38 -30.89
CA ASN A 335 2.36 2.46 -32.35
C ASN A 335 3.42 1.46 -32.83
N LYS A 336 4.52 1.32 -32.10
CA LYS A 336 5.57 0.35 -32.41
C LYS A 336 5.08 -1.10 -32.31
N LEU A 337 4.36 -1.44 -31.23
CA LEU A 337 3.83 -2.79 -31.02
C LEU A 337 2.76 -3.14 -32.07
N ARG A 338 1.89 -2.18 -32.43
CA ARG A 338 0.92 -2.34 -33.51
C ARG A 338 1.61 -2.59 -34.85
N GLY A 339 2.65 -1.83 -35.20
CA GLY A 339 3.43 -2.05 -36.42
C GLY A 339 4.05 -3.46 -36.50
N ILE A 340 4.62 -3.96 -35.39
CA ILE A 340 5.18 -5.33 -35.32
C ILE A 340 4.10 -6.40 -35.55
N LEU A 341 2.89 -6.19 -35.04
CA LEU A 341 1.77 -7.13 -35.20
C LEU A 341 1.17 -7.06 -36.61
N GLU A 342 1.08 -5.86 -37.20
CA GLU A 342 0.64 -5.64 -38.58
C GLU A 342 1.60 -6.26 -39.60
N GLU A 343 2.92 -6.09 -39.42
CA GLU A 343 3.95 -6.75 -40.26
C GLU A 343 3.82 -8.28 -40.25
N LYS A 344 3.33 -8.85 -39.14
CA LYS A 344 3.07 -10.28 -38.99
C LYS A 344 1.67 -10.71 -39.45
N GLY A 345 0.84 -9.77 -39.93
CA GLY A 345 -0.53 -10.04 -40.35
C GLY A 345 -1.47 -10.45 -39.21
N ILE A 346 -1.16 -10.03 -37.97
CA ILE A 346 -1.96 -10.32 -36.78
C ILE A 346 -2.97 -9.17 -36.59
N ASP A 347 -4.24 -9.45 -36.85
CA ASP A 347 -5.32 -8.49 -36.61
C ASP A 347 -5.71 -8.49 -35.12
N ILE A 348 -5.59 -7.32 -34.49
CA ILE A 348 -5.76 -7.10 -33.05
C ILE A 348 -7.18 -6.60 -32.71
N THR A 349 -8.07 -6.51 -33.70
CA THR A 349 -9.47 -6.12 -33.45
C THR A 349 -10.13 -7.07 -32.44
N ALA A 350 -10.93 -6.49 -31.55
CA ALA A 350 -11.42 -7.10 -30.31
C ALA A 350 -12.19 -8.45 -30.49
N ASP A 351 -12.60 -8.79 -31.71
CA ASP A 351 -13.34 -10.00 -32.04
C ASP A 351 -12.47 -11.19 -32.48
N ALA A 352 -11.20 -11.01 -32.84
CA ALA A 352 -10.37 -12.09 -33.39
C ALA A 352 -9.96 -13.17 -32.36
N LEU A 353 -9.99 -12.86 -31.05
CA LEU A 353 -9.63 -13.78 -29.97
C LEU A 353 -10.82 -14.44 -29.26
N LYS A 354 -12.04 -13.89 -29.41
CA LYS A 354 -13.26 -14.45 -28.80
C LYS A 354 -14.02 -15.37 -29.75
N THR A 355 -13.75 -15.30 -31.04
CA THR A 355 -14.52 -16.04 -32.04
C THR A 355 -13.91 -17.42 -32.28
N SER A 356 -14.18 -18.35 -31.35
CA SER A 356 -14.15 -19.79 -31.62
C SER A 356 -15.32 -20.17 -32.55
N GLN A 357 -15.53 -19.46 -33.66
CA GLN A 357 -16.48 -19.92 -34.68
C GLN A 357 -15.78 -20.89 -35.62
N SER A 358 -16.36 -22.08 -35.67
CA SER A 358 -16.09 -23.17 -36.59
C SER A 358 -15.89 -22.67 -38.03
N GLY A 359 -14.66 -22.65 -38.52
CA GLY A 359 -14.39 -22.51 -39.96
C GLY A 359 -13.14 -21.76 -40.39
N ARG A 360 -12.49 -20.95 -39.53
CA ARG A 360 -11.19 -20.34 -39.86
C ARG A 360 -10.03 -21.17 -39.28
N PRO A 361 -8.92 -21.37 -40.01
CA PRO A 361 -7.76 -22.06 -39.46
C PRO A 361 -7.30 -21.33 -38.20
N ARG A 362 -7.13 -22.08 -37.10
CA ARG A 362 -6.66 -21.57 -35.81
C ARG A 362 -5.29 -20.94 -36.04
N GLN A 363 -5.22 -19.61 -36.13
CA GLN A 363 -3.96 -18.89 -36.26
C GLN A 363 -3.17 -19.18 -34.98
N LEU A 364 -2.16 -20.06 -35.08
CA LEU A 364 -1.25 -20.35 -33.97
C LEU A 364 -0.34 -19.15 -33.81
N TYR A 365 -0.67 -18.27 -32.87
CA TYR A 365 0.23 -17.22 -32.43
C TYR A 365 1.41 -17.85 -31.67
N SER A 366 2.62 -17.35 -31.89
CA SER A 366 3.75 -17.76 -31.08
C SER A 366 3.60 -17.21 -29.65
N ALA A 367 4.30 -17.78 -28.67
CA ALA A 367 4.33 -17.24 -27.31
C ALA A 367 4.73 -15.75 -27.29
N ARG A 368 5.68 -15.37 -28.16
CA ARG A 368 6.11 -13.98 -28.31
C ARG A 368 5.03 -13.06 -28.86
N ASP A 369 4.19 -13.55 -29.76
CA ASP A 369 3.08 -12.76 -30.29
C ASP A 369 2.01 -12.55 -29.22
N HIS A 370 1.74 -13.58 -28.41
CA HIS A 370 0.89 -13.45 -27.23
C HIS A 370 1.42 -12.42 -26.22
N ASP A 371 2.71 -12.47 -25.89
CA ASP A 371 3.35 -11.49 -25.00
C ASP A 371 3.24 -10.07 -25.56
N THR A 372 3.45 -9.91 -26.88
CA THR A 372 3.34 -8.61 -27.58
C THR A 372 1.90 -8.08 -27.52
N ILE A 373 0.90 -8.94 -27.72
CA ILE A 373 -0.52 -8.57 -27.63
C ILE A 373 -0.89 -8.19 -26.19
N GLU A 374 -0.40 -8.91 -25.19
CA GLU A 374 -0.65 -8.59 -23.78
C GLU A 374 -0.03 -7.25 -23.39
N GLN A 375 1.22 -7.00 -23.80
CA GLN A 375 1.92 -5.73 -23.56
C GLN A 375 1.21 -4.56 -24.25
N LEU A 376 0.74 -4.75 -25.48
CA LEU A 376 -0.04 -3.74 -26.19
C LEU A 376 -1.34 -3.41 -25.44
N LYS A 377 -2.13 -4.42 -25.06
CA LYS A 377 -3.39 -4.22 -24.32
C LYS A 377 -3.15 -3.55 -22.97
N ALA A 378 -2.08 -3.92 -22.27
CA ALA A 378 -1.69 -3.29 -21.02
C ALA A 378 -1.35 -1.80 -21.22
N SER A 379 -0.58 -1.47 -22.26
CA SER A 379 -0.21 -0.10 -22.59
C SER A 379 -1.44 0.75 -22.96
N GLU A 380 -2.37 0.19 -23.73
CA GLU A 380 -3.62 0.86 -24.11
C GLU A 380 -4.55 1.10 -22.91
N LYS A 381 -4.64 0.11 -22.03
CA LYS A 381 -5.38 0.24 -20.76
C LYS A 381 -4.80 1.37 -19.91
N LEU A 382 -3.48 1.46 -19.78
CA LEU A 382 -2.81 2.53 -19.03
C LEU A 382 -3.05 3.91 -19.66
N ILE A 383 -3.02 4.03 -20.99
CA ILE A 383 -3.37 5.29 -21.68
C ILE A 383 -4.82 5.67 -21.37
N ALA A 384 -5.74 4.71 -21.41
CA ALA A 384 -7.15 4.96 -21.12
C ALA A 384 -7.33 5.47 -19.68
N GLU A 385 -6.69 4.82 -18.70
CA GLU A 385 -6.71 5.23 -17.28
C GLU A 385 -6.14 6.65 -17.08
N LEU A 386 -5.07 7.01 -17.79
CA LEU A 386 -4.45 8.35 -17.70
C LEU A 386 -5.29 9.45 -18.36
N HIS A 387 -6.14 9.11 -19.33
CA HIS A 387 -7.06 10.06 -19.96
C HIS A 387 -8.38 10.24 -19.20
N GLU A 388 -8.63 9.45 -18.16
CA GLU A 388 -9.85 9.59 -17.36
C GLU A 388 -9.94 10.97 -16.71
N THR A 389 -11.07 11.61 -16.91
CA THR A 389 -11.34 12.93 -16.34
C THR A 389 -11.53 12.84 -14.84
N TRP A 390 -11.30 13.95 -14.13
CA TRP A 390 -11.53 14.01 -12.69
C TRP A 390 -12.99 13.69 -12.32
N GLU A 391 -13.95 14.18 -13.10
CA GLU A 391 -15.38 13.90 -12.93
C GLU A 391 -15.70 12.40 -13.08
N GLU A 392 -15.09 11.72 -14.05
CA GLU A 392 -15.25 10.28 -14.20
C GLU A 392 -14.67 9.50 -13.02
N LYS A 393 -13.52 9.93 -12.49
CA LYS A 393 -12.91 9.32 -11.29
C LYS A 393 -13.79 9.50 -10.05
N LEU A 394 -14.38 10.68 -9.86
CA LEU A 394 -15.34 10.94 -8.78
C LEU A 394 -16.58 10.05 -8.91
N ARG A 395 -17.17 9.99 -10.11
CA ARG A 395 -18.34 9.12 -10.37
C ARG A 395 -18.03 7.65 -10.08
N LYS A 396 -16.85 7.16 -10.47
CA LYS A 396 -16.43 5.78 -10.14
C LYS A 396 -16.29 5.57 -8.64
N THR A 397 -15.74 6.55 -7.93
CA THR A 397 -15.60 6.52 -6.47
C THR A 397 -16.97 6.40 -5.79
N GLU A 398 -17.94 7.22 -6.22
CA GLU A 398 -19.33 7.16 -5.73
C GLU A 398 -20.03 5.84 -6.07
N GLU A 399 -19.85 5.32 -7.28
CA GLU A 399 -20.39 4.03 -7.72
C GLU A 399 -19.90 2.89 -6.82
N ILE A 400 -18.59 2.84 -6.55
CA ILE A 400 -17.98 1.84 -5.68
C ILE A 400 -18.47 1.98 -4.24
N ARG A 401 -18.59 3.23 -3.74
CA ARG A 401 -19.15 3.49 -2.41
C ARG A 401 -20.58 2.98 -2.30
N ARG A 402 -21.44 3.29 -3.28
CA ARG A 402 -22.83 2.83 -3.32
C ARG A 402 -22.94 1.30 -3.34
N GLN A 403 -22.12 0.64 -4.16
CA GLN A 403 -22.09 -0.82 -4.24
C GLN A 403 -21.73 -1.45 -2.90
N ARG A 404 -20.75 -0.88 -2.18
CA ARG A 404 -20.38 -1.33 -0.83
C ARG A 404 -21.50 -1.15 0.18
N GLU A 405 -22.13 0.03 0.20
CA GLU A 405 -23.26 0.30 1.10
C GLU A 405 -24.42 -0.68 0.85
N GLU A 406 -24.67 -1.04 -0.41
CA GLU A 406 -25.65 -2.06 -0.78
C GLU A 406 -25.26 -3.45 -0.29
N GLU A 407 -24.01 -3.89 -0.49
CA GLU A 407 -23.50 -5.18 -0.01
C GLU A 407 -23.59 -5.29 1.53
N LEU A 408 -23.18 -4.25 2.25
CA LEU A 408 -23.29 -4.21 3.71
C LEU A 408 -24.75 -4.29 4.17
N ARG A 409 -25.65 -3.60 3.47
CA ARG A 409 -27.09 -3.66 3.75
C ARG A 409 -27.67 -5.05 3.46
N GLU A 410 -27.23 -5.73 2.40
CA GLU A 410 -27.62 -7.11 2.11
C GLU A 410 -27.10 -8.09 3.19
N MET A 411 -25.93 -7.81 3.75
CA MET A 411 -25.37 -8.47 4.93
C MET A 411 -26.01 -8.03 6.25
N GLY A 412 -27.12 -7.27 6.21
CA GLY A 412 -27.88 -6.90 7.40
C GLY A 412 -27.18 -5.89 8.32
N LEU A 413 -26.11 -5.23 7.86
CA LEU A 413 -25.45 -4.16 8.60
C LEU A 413 -26.10 -2.83 8.20
N ALA A 414 -26.80 -2.17 9.12
CA ALA A 414 -27.26 -0.82 8.90
C ALA A 414 -26.14 0.16 9.24
N THR A 415 -25.73 0.97 8.28
CA THR A 415 -24.73 2.03 8.44
C THR A 415 -25.43 3.39 8.47
N ALA A 416 -25.01 4.27 9.38
CA ALA A 416 -25.35 5.69 9.35
C ALA A 416 -24.59 6.40 8.21
N GLU A 417 -25.00 7.64 7.91
CA GLU A 417 -24.32 8.50 6.91
C GLU A 417 -22.84 8.77 7.23
N ASP A 418 -22.45 8.60 8.49
CA ASP A 418 -21.07 8.73 9.01
C ASP A 418 -20.27 7.40 8.99
N GLY A 419 -20.84 6.31 8.44
CA GLY A 419 -20.18 5.01 8.37
C GLY A 419 -20.16 4.22 9.70
N SER A 420 -20.82 4.72 10.74
CA SER A 420 -21.03 3.99 12.00
C SER A 420 -22.12 2.93 11.84
N THR A 421 -21.96 1.77 12.49
CA THR A 421 -22.97 0.69 12.43
C THR A 421 -24.12 1.02 13.39
N LEU A 422 -25.27 1.42 12.85
CA LEU A 422 -26.50 1.73 13.58
C LEU A 422 -27.17 0.49 14.17
N GLY A 423 -26.94 -0.68 13.58
CA GLY A 423 -27.50 -1.94 14.06
C GLY A 423 -27.19 -3.13 13.15
N VAL A 424 -27.29 -4.33 13.72
CA VAL A 424 -27.22 -5.59 13.00
C VAL A 424 -28.63 -6.14 12.89
N PHE A 425 -29.09 -6.39 11.67
CA PHE A 425 -30.38 -7.00 11.35
C PHE A 425 -30.14 -8.36 10.70
N SER A 426 -30.99 -9.34 10.98
CA SER A 426 -30.86 -10.66 10.35
C SER A 426 -30.97 -10.57 8.81
N PRO A 427 -29.93 -11.00 8.07
CA PRO A 427 -29.93 -10.99 6.60
C PRO A 427 -31.05 -11.87 6.03
N LYS A 428 -31.96 -11.31 5.23
CA LYS A 428 -33.13 -12.06 4.72
C LYS A 428 -32.82 -13.04 3.57
N LYS A 429 -31.70 -12.84 2.86
CA LYS A 429 -31.39 -13.57 1.62
C LYS A 429 -30.21 -14.54 1.73
N LEU A 430 -29.32 -14.35 2.70
CA LEU A 430 -28.09 -15.12 2.81
C LEU A 430 -28.22 -16.18 3.92
N PRO A 431 -27.89 -17.45 3.66
CA PRO A 431 -27.84 -18.47 4.71
C PRO A 431 -26.74 -18.11 5.73
N HIS A 432 -27.11 -18.02 7.00
CA HIS A 432 -26.21 -17.62 8.07
C HIS A 432 -26.51 -18.38 9.37
N LEU A 433 -25.49 -18.53 10.21
CA LEU A 433 -25.62 -18.97 11.59
C LEU A 433 -25.53 -17.75 12.49
N VAL A 434 -26.35 -17.76 13.52
CA VAL A 434 -26.44 -16.71 14.52
C VAL A 434 -25.91 -17.27 15.83
N ASN A 435 -25.01 -16.55 16.49
CA ASN A 435 -24.67 -16.91 17.87
C ASN A 435 -25.84 -16.58 18.81
N LEU A 436 -26.29 -17.57 19.58
CA LEU A 436 -27.30 -17.39 20.61
C LEU A 436 -26.58 -17.19 21.95
N ASN A 437 -26.76 -16.03 22.55
CA ASN A 437 -26.23 -15.70 23.87
C ASN A 437 -27.36 -15.74 24.91
N GLU A 438 -27.05 -16.08 26.16
CA GLU A 438 -28.02 -16.05 27.26
C GLU A 438 -28.55 -14.63 27.51
N ASP A 439 -27.77 -13.59 27.18
CA ASP A 439 -28.24 -12.22 27.11
C ASP A 439 -28.92 -11.94 25.74
N PRO A 440 -30.24 -11.65 25.70
CA PRO A 440 -30.98 -11.36 24.47
C PRO A 440 -30.46 -10.14 23.70
N LEU A 441 -29.78 -9.20 24.36
CA LEU A 441 -29.18 -8.02 23.72
C LEU A 441 -27.85 -8.33 23.02
N MET A 442 -27.23 -9.46 23.36
CA MET A 442 -25.97 -9.95 22.80
C MET A 442 -26.19 -11.13 21.83
N SER A 443 -27.39 -11.68 21.79
CA SER A 443 -27.84 -12.58 20.73
C SER A 443 -27.87 -11.81 19.40
N GLU A 444 -27.52 -12.46 18.29
CA GLU A 444 -27.45 -11.84 16.95
C GLU A 444 -26.30 -10.86 16.68
N CYS A 445 -25.43 -10.59 17.66
CA CYS A 445 -24.24 -9.73 17.42
C CYS A 445 -23.12 -10.41 16.62
N LEU A 446 -23.15 -11.74 16.45
CA LEU A 446 -22.19 -12.50 15.66
C LEU A 446 -22.93 -13.31 14.59
N LEU A 447 -22.74 -12.92 13.33
CA LEU A 447 -23.27 -13.57 12.14
C LEU A 447 -22.16 -14.36 11.43
N TYR A 448 -22.38 -15.65 11.21
CA TYR A 448 -21.48 -16.51 10.44
C TYR A 448 -22.15 -16.90 9.12
N TYR A 449 -21.65 -16.36 8.01
CA TYR A 449 -22.19 -16.67 6.68
C TYR A 449 -21.80 -18.07 6.22
N LEU A 450 -22.78 -18.84 5.77
CA LEU A 450 -22.55 -20.14 5.16
C LEU A 450 -22.23 -19.92 3.67
N LYS A 451 -21.03 -20.35 3.26
CA LYS A 451 -20.66 -20.33 1.84
C LYS A 451 -21.37 -21.45 1.10
N GLU A 452 -21.78 -21.20 -0.14
CA GLU A 452 -22.24 -22.27 -1.02
C GLU A 452 -21.13 -23.31 -1.20
N GLY A 453 -21.47 -24.59 -1.02
CA GLY A 453 -20.52 -25.68 -1.11
C GLY A 453 -21.07 -26.99 -0.55
N ILE A 454 -20.26 -28.02 -0.62
CA ILE A 454 -20.56 -29.35 -0.07
C ILE A 454 -19.71 -29.52 1.20
N THR A 455 -20.36 -29.64 2.35
CA THR A 455 -19.73 -30.06 3.59
C THR A 455 -19.35 -31.53 3.48
N ARG A 456 -18.08 -31.86 3.74
CA ARG A 456 -17.59 -33.25 3.76
C ARG A 456 -17.77 -33.88 5.14
#